data_AF-A0A5B9QW91-F1
#
_entry.id   AF-A0A5B9QW91-F1
#
_cell.length_a   1.000
_cell.length_b   1.000
_cell.length_c   1.000
_cell.angle_alpha   90.00
_cell.angle_beta   90.00
_cell.angle_gamma   90.00
#
_symmetry.space_group_name_H-M   'P 1'
#
loop_
_entity.id
_entity.type
_entity.pdbx_description
1 polymer ?
#
loop_
_entity_poly.entity_id
_entity_poly.type
_entity_poly.pdbx_seq_one_letter_code
_entity_poly.pdbx_strand_id
1 'polypeptide(L)'
;MPGEPSGERPWPTYLDDEYRRITAADGLSRDFSDNPLSIVALSAYAESGDVPEVRCRCLALLGALGSVDSLVDKLIDDPEPDIRCYALEYLLVNHPDRFHEIETCFAADLDSEINEILSCFRRGDPIPLYYYDMPLRDQ
;
A
#
# COMPACT_ATOMS: atom_id res chain seq x y z
N MET A 1 23.14 -2.66 -9.76
CA MET A 1 21.83 -2.98 -10.38
C MET A 1 21.58 -2.03 -11.55
N PRO A 2 20.74 -2.39 -12.55
CA PRO A 2 20.36 -1.44 -13.60
C PRO A 2 19.83 -0.14 -12.96
N GLY A 3 20.42 1.00 -13.31
CA GLY A 3 20.00 2.32 -12.80
C GLY A 3 20.71 2.83 -11.54
N GLU A 4 21.65 2.08 -10.93
CA GLU A 4 22.45 2.64 -9.82
C GLU A 4 23.44 3.70 -10.34
N PRO A 5 23.46 4.92 -9.78
CA PRO A 5 24.41 5.94 -10.18
C PRO A 5 25.84 5.51 -9.80
N SER A 6 26.77 5.64 -10.73
CA SER A 6 28.20 5.47 -10.47
C SER A 6 28.72 6.68 -9.67
N GLY A 7 28.56 6.66 -8.34
CA GLY A 7 28.94 7.75 -7.43
C GLY A 7 28.65 7.46 -5.96
N GLU A 8 28.85 8.45 -5.09
CA GLU A 8 28.36 8.36 -3.70
C GLU A 8 26.85 8.15 -3.70
N ARG A 9 26.38 7.25 -2.83
CA ARG A 9 24.95 6.96 -2.68
C ARG A 9 24.23 8.24 -2.24
N PRO A 10 23.12 8.64 -2.88
CA PRO A 10 22.34 9.79 -2.44
C PRO A 10 21.54 9.52 -1.15
N TRP A 11 21.56 8.29 -0.62
CA TRP A 11 20.96 7.91 0.66
C TRP A 11 22.01 7.45 1.69
N PRO A 12 21.71 7.57 2.99
CA PRO A 12 22.54 7.00 4.05
C PRO A 12 22.68 5.48 3.98
N THR A 13 23.83 4.95 4.39
CA THR A 13 24.13 3.51 4.36
C THR A 13 23.13 2.64 5.13
N TYR A 14 22.49 3.16 6.18
CA TYR A 14 21.51 2.40 6.96
C TYR A 14 20.18 2.20 6.23
N LEU A 15 19.90 2.97 5.16
CA LEU A 15 18.74 2.81 4.28
C LEU A 15 19.06 2.05 3.00
N ASP A 16 20.28 1.49 2.88
CA ASP A 16 20.74 0.90 1.61
C ASP A 16 19.88 -0.29 1.17
N ASP A 17 19.44 -1.11 2.12
CA ASP A 17 18.58 -2.25 1.83
C ASP A 17 17.16 -1.82 1.46
N GLU A 18 16.55 -0.93 2.25
CA GLU A 18 15.25 -0.33 1.94
C GLU A 18 15.23 0.30 0.54
N TYR A 19 16.20 1.18 0.26
CA TYR A 19 16.27 1.87 -1.02
C TYR A 19 16.38 0.89 -2.19
N ARG A 20 17.23 -0.14 -2.05
CA ARG A 20 17.42 -1.15 -3.10
C ARG A 20 16.16 -1.96 -3.34
N ARG A 21 15.43 -2.32 -2.27
CA ARG A 21 14.17 -3.06 -2.38
C ARG A 21 13.06 -2.21 -3.00
N ILE A 22 12.94 -0.93 -2.63
CA ILE A 22 12.05 0.03 -3.29
C ILE A 22 12.38 0.13 -4.78
N THR A 23 13.66 0.31 -5.12
CA THR A 23 14.12 0.40 -6.52
C THR A 23 13.79 -0.87 -7.31
N ALA A 24 13.94 -2.05 -6.68
CA ALA A 24 13.58 -3.32 -7.30
C ALA A 24 12.07 -3.43 -7.53
N ALA A 25 11.25 -3.05 -6.54
CA ALA A 25 9.79 -3.05 -6.66
C ALA A 25 9.33 -2.10 -7.79
N ASP A 26 9.89 -0.90 -7.84
CA ASP A 26 9.62 0.08 -8.91
C ASP A 26 10.01 -0.46 -10.28
N GLY A 27 11.17 -1.12 -10.39
CA GLY A 27 11.61 -1.77 -11.62
C GLY A 27 10.65 -2.88 -12.07
N LEU A 28 10.20 -3.72 -11.13
CA LEU A 28 9.22 -4.78 -11.42
C LEU A 28 7.91 -4.20 -11.95
N SER A 29 7.38 -3.16 -11.30
CA SER A 29 6.13 -2.56 -11.73
C SER A 29 6.26 -1.82 -13.07
N ARG A 30 7.35 -1.07 -13.28
CA ARG A 30 7.53 -0.25 -14.49
C ARG A 30 7.83 -1.09 -15.72
N ASP A 31 8.75 -2.04 -15.57
CA ASP A 31 9.33 -2.74 -16.72
C ASP A 31 8.62 -4.07 -17.01
N PHE A 32 7.79 -4.54 -16.07
CA PHE A 32 7.14 -5.86 -16.14
C PHE A 32 5.70 -5.88 -15.59
N SER A 33 4.94 -4.76 -15.69
CA SER A 33 3.54 -4.66 -15.23
C SER A 33 2.63 -5.77 -15.78
N ASP A 34 2.87 -6.15 -17.04
CA ASP A 34 2.03 -7.12 -17.75
C ASP A 34 2.44 -8.57 -17.48
N ASN A 35 3.52 -8.78 -16.72
CA ASN A 35 4.00 -10.11 -16.36
C ASN A 35 3.35 -10.54 -15.03
N PRO A 36 2.57 -11.64 -15.00
CA PRO A 36 1.97 -12.14 -13.76
C PRO A 36 2.97 -12.43 -12.65
N LEU A 37 4.22 -12.77 -13.00
CA LEU A 37 5.28 -13.02 -12.01
C LEU A 37 5.70 -11.75 -11.26
N SER A 38 5.53 -10.57 -11.87
CA SER A 38 5.80 -9.29 -11.20
C SER A 38 4.77 -9.02 -10.11
N ILE A 39 3.49 -9.31 -10.38
CA ILE A 39 2.41 -9.20 -9.40
C ILE A 39 2.68 -10.16 -8.23
N VAL A 40 3.08 -11.41 -8.52
CA VAL A 40 3.45 -12.38 -7.47
C VAL A 40 4.62 -11.89 -6.64
N ALA A 41 5.66 -11.33 -7.27
CA ALA A 41 6.83 -10.83 -6.55
C ALA A 41 6.49 -9.60 -5.67
N LEU A 42 5.70 -8.66 -6.19
CA LEU A 42 5.24 -7.50 -5.43
C LEU A 42 4.34 -7.92 -4.26
N SER A 43 3.46 -8.91 -4.47
CA SER A 43 2.60 -9.46 -3.41
C SER A 43 3.43 -10.10 -2.30
N ALA A 44 4.43 -10.89 -2.66
CA ALA A 44 5.35 -11.48 -1.69
C ALA A 44 6.06 -10.40 -0.87
N TYR A 45 6.52 -9.31 -1.49
CA TYR A 45 7.19 -8.22 -0.77
C TYR A 45 6.24 -7.45 0.15
N ALA A 46 4.99 -7.24 -0.25
CA ALA A 46 3.97 -6.60 0.59
C ALA A 46 3.65 -7.45 1.84
N GLU A 47 3.62 -8.78 1.71
CA GLU A 47 3.30 -9.70 2.80
C GLU A 47 4.49 -10.04 3.71
N SER A 48 5.69 -10.20 3.16
CA SER A 48 6.84 -10.73 3.89
C SER A 48 7.95 -9.71 4.14
N GLY A 49 7.77 -8.46 3.73
CA GLY A 49 8.74 -7.40 3.98
C GLY A 49 8.92 -7.14 5.47
N ASP A 50 10.17 -7.00 5.92
CA ASP A 50 10.54 -6.56 7.27
C ASP A 50 10.65 -5.03 7.38
N VAL A 51 10.58 -4.33 6.24
CA VAL A 51 10.67 -2.87 6.14
C VAL A 51 9.31 -2.31 5.73
N PRO A 52 8.58 -1.63 6.63
CA PRO A 52 7.26 -1.04 6.37
C PRO A 52 7.17 -0.24 5.07
N GLU A 53 8.15 0.61 4.80
CA GLU A 53 8.19 1.51 3.64
C GLU A 53 8.22 0.73 2.32
N VAL A 54 8.96 -0.39 2.28
CA VAL A 54 9.00 -1.29 1.11
C VAL A 54 7.62 -1.92 0.89
N ARG A 55 6.94 -2.32 1.96
CA ARG A 55 5.62 -2.95 1.90
C ARG A 55 4.58 -1.95 1.42
N CYS A 56 4.53 -0.76 2.00
CA CYS A 56 3.67 0.35 1.57
C CYS A 56 3.89 0.66 0.08
N ARG A 57 5.15 0.70 -0.36
CA ARG A 57 5.45 0.92 -1.78
C ARG A 57 4.91 -0.22 -2.66
N CYS A 58 5.11 -1.47 -2.28
CA CYS A 58 4.59 -2.62 -3.05
C CYS A 58 3.07 -2.62 -3.11
N LEU A 59 2.39 -2.24 -2.02
CA LEU A 59 0.94 -2.10 -1.97
C LEU A 59 0.45 -1.01 -2.91
N ALA A 60 1.07 0.17 -2.91
CA ALA A 60 0.74 1.24 -3.86
C ALA A 60 0.88 0.79 -5.33
N LEU A 61 1.97 0.08 -5.66
CA LEU A 61 2.20 -0.46 -7.00
C LEU A 61 1.17 -1.53 -7.39
N LEU A 62 0.89 -2.48 -6.50
CA LEU A 62 -0.16 -3.49 -6.71
C LEU A 62 -1.52 -2.86 -6.86
N GLY A 63 -1.77 -1.80 -6.10
CA GLY A 63 -2.92 -0.94 -6.24
C GLY A 63 -3.01 -0.48 -7.68
N ALA A 64 -2.00 0.22 -8.18
CA ALA A 64 -2.04 0.81 -9.51
C ALA A 64 -2.31 -0.24 -10.62
N LEU A 65 -1.94 -1.50 -10.36
CA LEU A 65 -2.20 -2.67 -11.22
C LEU A 65 -3.56 -3.36 -10.97
N GLY A 66 -4.39 -2.86 -10.05
CA GLY A 66 -5.68 -3.43 -9.67
C GLY A 66 -5.59 -4.81 -9.03
N SER A 67 -4.49 -5.10 -8.32
CA SER A 67 -4.13 -6.44 -7.85
C SER A 67 -4.06 -6.57 -6.31
N VAL A 68 -4.71 -5.67 -5.57
CA VAL A 68 -4.69 -5.65 -4.09
C VAL A 68 -5.79 -6.50 -3.46
N ASP A 69 -6.87 -6.82 -4.18
CA ASP A 69 -8.05 -7.53 -3.64
C ASP A 69 -7.70 -8.79 -2.84
N SER A 70 -6.71 -9.56 -3.31
CA SER A 70 -6.31 -10.82 -2.65
C SER A 70 -5.53 -10.63 -1.35
N LEU A 71 -5.04 -9.42 -1.07
CA LEU A 71 -4.22 -9.09 0.09
C LEU A 71 -4.99 -8.26 1.12
N VAL A 72 -5.99 -7.48 0.69
CA VAL A 72 -6.60 -6.44 1.52
C VAL A 72 -7.13 -6.94 2.87
N ASP A 73 -7.76 -8.13 2.90
CA ASP A 73 -8.29 -8.70 4.14
C ASP A 73 -7.18 -9.12 5.14
N LYS A 74 -5.92 -9.28 4.70
CA LYS A 74 -4.78 -9.49 5.60
C LYS A 74 -4.20 -8.18 6.11
N LEU A 75 -4.27 -7.12 5.31
CA LEU A 75 -3.66 -5.82 5.61
C LEU A 75 -4.42 -5.05 6.69
N ILE A 76 -5.70 -5.36 6.92
CA ILE A 76 -6.48 -4.73 8.00
C ILE A 76 -5.94 -5.06 9.40
N ASP A 77 -5.26 -6.20 9.55
CA ASP A 77 -4.69 -6.67 10.82
C ASP A 77 -3.17 -6.39 10.91
N ASP A 78 -2.63 -5.56 10.01
CA ASP A 78 -1.19 -5.32 9.94
C ASP A 78 -0.66 -4.61 11.20
N PRO A 79 0.50 -4.99 11.73
CA PRO A 79 1.10 -4.24 12.85
C PRO A 79 1.43 -2.79 12.50
N GLU A 80 1.72 -2.48 11.23
CA GLU A 80 2.06 -1.13 10.79
C GLU A 80 0.79 -0.29 10.55
N PRO A 81 0.60 0.84 11.26
CA PRO A 81 -0.57 1.69 11.07
C PRO A 81 -0.74 2.20 9.64
N ASP A 82 0.33 2.62 8.97
CA ASP A 82 0.26 3.13 7.59
C ASP A 82 -0.29 2.08 6.61
N ILE A 83 0.03 0.79 6.83
CA ILE A 83 -0.49 -0.31 6.01
C ILE A 83 -1.97 -0.56 6.29
N ARG A 84 -2.37 -0.45 7.55
CA ARG A 84 -3.78 -0.52 7.94
C ARG A 84 -4.58 0.66 7.35
N CYS A 85 -4.02 1.88 7.35
CA CYS A 85 -4.59 3.05 6.69
C CYS A 85 -4.75 2.80 5.18
N TYR A 86 -3.73 2.27 4.50
CA TYR A 86 -3.82 1.91 3.09
C TYR A 86 -4.96 0.93 2.80
N ALA A 87 -5.08 -0.13 3.61
CA ALA A 87 -6.14 -1.14 3.47
C ALA A 87 -7.53 -0.53 3.67
N LEU A 88 -7.67 0.32 4.69
CA LEU A 88 -8.91 1.04 4.99
C LEU A 88 -9.32 1.95 3.82
N GLU A 89 -8.41 2.80 3.34
CA GLU A 89 -8.66 3.68 2.19
C GLU A 89 -9.06 2.87 0.95
N TYR A 90 -8.36 1.76 0.65
CA TYR A 90 -8.69 0.85 -0.45
C TYR A 90 -10.12 0.31 -0.35
N LEU A 91 -10.47 -0.22 0.82
CA LEU A 91 -11.77 -0.86 1.04
C LEU A 91 -12.91 0.16 0.95
N LEU A 92 -12.73 1.36 1.50
CA LEU A 92 -13.77 2.40 1.43
C LEU A 92 -14.00 2.91 0.01
N VAL A 93 -12.97 2.95 -0.84
CA VAL A 93 -13.10 3.37 -2.24
C VAL A 93 -13.72 2.27 -3.11
N ASN A 94 -13.26 1.03 -2.98
CA ASN A 94 -13.64 -0.05 -3.91
C ASN A 94 -14.78 -0.94 -3.41
N HIS A 95 -14.97 -1.01 -2.09
CA HIS A 95 -15.97 -1.84 -1.42
C HIS A 95 -16.76 -1.06 -0.36
N PRO A 96 -17.34 0.11 -0.70
CA PRO A 96 -18.08 0.93 0.26
C PRO A 96 -19.29 0.19 0.86
N ASP A 97 -19.81 -0.83 0.17
CA ASP A 97 -20.86 -1.72 0.66
C ASP A 97 -20.45 -2.54 1.90
N ARG A 98 -19.15 -2.75 2.10
CA ARG A 98 -18.59 -3.44 3.28
C ARG A 98 -18.39 -2.50 4.49
N PHE A 99 -18.80 -1.24 4.44
CA PHE A 99 -18.48 -0.26 5.48
C PHE A 99 -18.77 -0.72 6.91
N HIS A 100 -19.89 -1.39 7.15
CA HIS A 100 -20.24 -1.85 8.51
C HIS A 100 -19.29 -2.94 9.04
N GLU A 101 -18.82 -3.81 8.16
CA GLU A 101 -17.80 -4.83 8.48
C GLU A 101 -16.46 -4.14 8.79
N ILE A 102 -16.04 -3.22 7.91
CA ILE A 102 -14.81 -2.43 8.04
C ILE A 102 -14.79 -1.65 9.35
N GLU A 103 -15.87 -0.93 9.66
CA GLU A 103 -16.01 -0.17 10.90
C GLU A 103 -15.90 -1.07 12.13
N THR A 104 -16.39 -2.30 12.06
CA THR A 104 -16.28 -3.27 13.15
C THR A 104 -14.84 -3.77 13.30
N CYS A 105 -14.13 -4.04 12.20
CA CYS A 105 -12.73 -4.48 12.21
C CYS A 105 -11.82 -3.43 12.87
N PHE A 106 -12.02 -2.15 12.54
CA PHE A 106 -11.20 -1.05 13.05
C PHE A 106 -11.71 -0.43 14.36
N ALA A 107 -12.79 -0.96 14.96
CA ALA A 107 -13.42 -0.36 16.15
C ALA A 107 -12.50 -0.25 17.37
N ALA A 108 -11.50 -1.13 17.47
CA ALA A 108 -10.51 -1.15 18.54
C ALA A 108 -9.15 -0.56 18.15
N ASP A 109 -9.02 -0.05 16.92
CA ASP A 109 -7.77 0.55 16.46
C ASP A 109 -7.51 1.87 17.21
N LEU A 110 -6.30 1.98 17.76
CA LEU A 110 -5.89 3.15 18.54
C LEU A 110 -5.29 4.24 17.65
N ASP A 111 -5.08 3.95 16.37
CA ASP A 111 -4.54 4.92 15.43
C ASP A 111 -5.56 6.04 15.13
N SER A 112 -5.14 7.28 15.36
CA SER A 112 -6.02 8.44 15.18
C SER A 112 -6.38 8.69 13.72
N GLU A 113 -5.50 8.35 12.78
CA GLU A 113 -5.71 8.54 11.34
C GLU A 113 -6.78 7.59 10.82
N ILE A 114 -6.74 6.31 11.24
CA ILE A 114 -7.80 5.32 10.97
C ILE A 114 -9.17 5.82 11.45
N ASN A 115 -9.23 6.35 12.66
CA ASN A 115 -10.46 6.89 13.25
C ASN A 115 -10.97 8.14 12.50
N GLU A 116 -10.06 8.98 12.00
CA GLU A 116 -10.39 10.13 11.18
C GLU A 116 -10.96 9.71 9.82
N ILE A 117 -10.31 8.78 9.12
CA ILE A 117 -10.75 8.23 7.83
C ILE A 117 -12.16 7.65 7.93
N LEU A 118 -12.42 6.79 8.93
CA LEU A 118 -13.77 6.23 9.18
C LEU A 118 -14.80 7.32 9.44
N SER A 119 -14.42 8.37 10.16
CA SER A 119 -15.31 9.48 10.50
C SER A 119 -15.63 10.35 9.28
N CYS A 120 -14.66 10.59 8.39
CA CYS A 120 -14.88 11.25 7.10
C CYS A 120 -15.90 10.47 6.27
N PHE A 121 -15.68 9.16 6.11
CA PHE A 121 -16.59 8.30 5.36
C PHE A 121 -18.01 8.30 5.93
N ARG A 122 -18.15 8.20 7.27
CA ARG A 122 -19.46 8.23 7.95
C ARG A 122 -20.24 9.52 7.70
N ARG A 123 -19.54 10.65 7.55
CA ARG A 123 -20.15 11.95 7.26
C ARG A 123 -20.46 12.15 5.77
N GLY A 124 -19.98 11.26 4.90
CA GLY A 124 -20.02 11.43 3.45
C GLY A 124 -19.02 12.47 2.93
N ASP A 125 -18.00 12.80 3.74
CA ASP A 125 -16.92 13.68 3.33
C ASP A 125 -15.96 12.93 2.39
N PRO A 126 -15.22 13.63 1.52
CA PRO A 126 -14.13 13.03 0.78
C PRO A 126 -13.13 12.36 1.73
N ILE A 127 -12.79 11.10 1.46
CA ILE A 127 -11.75 10.39 2.19
C ILE A 127 -10.41 11.05 1.84
N PRO A 128 -9.58 11.40 2.83
CA PRO A 128 -8.23 11.79 2.53
C PRO A 128 -7.45 10.52 2.15
N LEU A 129 -7.09 10.40 0.87
CA LEU A 129 -6.36 9.26 0.33
C LEU A 129 -4.87 9.49 0.53
N TYR A 130 -4.39 9.41 1.78
CA TYR A 130 -3.01 9.76 2.12
C TYR A 130 -2.01 8.73 1.60
N TYR A 131 -2.42 7.46 1.58
CA TYR A 131 -1.57 6.34 1.20
C TYR A 131 -2.09 5.64 -0.06
N TYR A 132 -3.36 5.85 -0.38
CA TYR A 132 -4.04 5.33 -1.55
C TYR A 132 -3.83 6.24 -2.77
N ASP A 133 -2.61 6.25 -3.31
CA ASP A 133 -2.32 6.82 -4.63
C ASP A 133 -2.66 5.79 -5.72
N MET A 134 -3.95 5.70 -6.02
CA MET A 134 -4.48 4.85 -7.07
C MET A 134 -4.87 5.68 -8.29
N PRO A 135 -4.56 5.24 -9.53
CA PRO A 135 -5.11 5.88 -10.70
C PRO A 135 -6.62 5.79 -10.61
N LEU A 136 -7.28 6.96 -10.57
CA LEU A 136 -8.72 7.08 -10.75
C LEU A 136 -9.08 6.26 -11.99
N ARG A 137 -9.80 5.15 -11.82
CA ARG A 137 -10.40 4.47 -12.97
C ARG A 137 -11.31 5.47 -13.63
N ASP A 138 -10.96 5.89 -14.85
CA ASP A 138 -11.86 6.67 -15.69
C ASP A 138 -13.21 5.94 -15.74
N GLN A 139 -14.27 6.65 -15.33
CA GLN A 139 -15.66 6.23 -15.50
C GLN A 139 -16.06 6.23 -16.97
#